data_AF-A0A6N7RKN7-F1
#
_entry.id   AF-A0A6N7RKN7-F1
#
_cell.length_a   1.000
_cell.length_b   1.000
_cell.length_c   1.000
_cell.angle_alpha   90.00
_cell.angle_beta   90.00
_cell.angle_gamma   90.00
#
_symmetry.space_group_name_H-M   'P 1'
#
loop_
_entity.id
_entity.type
_entity.pdbx_description
1 polymer ?
#
loop_
_entity_poly.entity_id
_entity_poly.type
_entity_poly.pdbx_seq_one_letter_code
_entity_poly.pdbx_strand_id
1 'polypeptide(L)'
;MKKFFEEFKEFINQGNVMDLAVAVVIGAAFTAIVNSVVSDLIMPIISLVTGGINFSDMKIPLGDGPDAAAFTYGNFINAVIQFLIIAFVVFLIVKALNKARTLTTRGQHAEEMEAPHCPFCLEEVNEGATRCPHCTAELPAPAAPTPKVG
;
A
#
# COMPACT_ATOMS: atom_id res chain seq x y z
N MET A 1 18.07 33.15 0.56
CA MET A 1 17.36 32.22 -0.34
C MET A 1 18.21 31.04 -0.80
N LYS A 2 19.48 31.20 -1.22
CA LYS A 2 20.33 30.04 -1.59
C LYS A 2 20.52 29.01 -0.47
N LYS A 3 20.79 29.45 0.77
CA LYS A 3 20.92 28.56 1.94
C LYS A 3 19.69 27.68 2.21
N PHE A 4 18.49 28.26 2.15
CA PHE A 4 17.25 27.50 2.35
C PHE A 4 17.03 26.44 1.27
N PHE A 5 17.36 26.75 0.01
CA PHE A 5 17.25 25.79 -1.09
C PHE A 5 18.29 24.66 -1.00
N GLU A 6 19.48 24.97 -0.49
CA GLU A 6 20.53 23.97 -0.20
C GLU A 6 20.11 23.06 0.95
N GLU A 7 19.65 23.62 2.07
CA GLU A 7 19.13 22.87 3.23
C GLU A 7 17.90 22.01 2.85
N PHE A 8 17.01 22.55 2.02
CA PHE A 8 15.85 21.81 1.51
C PHE A 8 16.24 20.67 0.57
N LYS A 9 17.24 20.89 -0.30
CA LYS A 9 17.78 19.85 -1.18
C LYS A 9 18.46 18.75 -0.35
N GLU A 10 19.21 19.11 0.68
CA GLU A 10 19.83 18.17 1.62
C GLU A 10 18.78 17.34 2.37
N PHE A 11 17.68 17.97 2.79
CA PHE A 11 16.56 17.29 3.43
C PHE A 11 15.86 16.29 2.48
N ILE A 12 15.56 16.69 1.24
CA ILE A 12 14.92 15.80 0.25
C ILE A 12 15.85 14.67 -0.17
N ASN A 13 17.16 14.90 -0.21
CA ASN A 13 18.14 13.89 -0.54
C ASN A 13 18.31 12.82 0.56
N GLN A 14 17.65 12.96 1.72
CA GLN A 14 17.53 11.87 2.67
C GLN A 14 16.65 10.78 2.05
N GLY A 15 17.26 9.64 1.69
CA GLY A 15 16.57 8.55 0.98
C GLY A 15 15.25 8.10 1.63
N ASN A 16 15.22 8.01 2.96
CA ASN A 16 14.02 7.64 3.71
C ASN A 16 12.83 8.60 3.49
N VAL A 17 13.08 9.90 3.27
CA VAL A 17 12.02 10.90 3.02
C VAL A 17 11.48 10.76 1.60
N MET A 18 12.36 10.53 0.62
CA MET A 18 11.97 10.38 -0.77
C MET A 18 11.11 9.13 -0.99
N ASP A 19 11.53 7.99 -0.45
CA ASP A 19 10.80 6.72 -0.60
C ASP A 19 9.42 6.78 0.07
N LEU A 20 9.34 7.40 1.25
CA LEU A 20 8.07 7.62 1.94
C LEU A 20 7.16 8.57 1.15
N ALA A 21 7.71 9.66 0.59
CA ALA A 21 6.94 10.60 -0.21
C ALA A 21 6.36 9.95 -1.47
N VAL A 22 7.17 9.15 -2.18
CA VAL A 22 6.73 8.41 -3.37
C VAL A 22 5.64 7.40 -3.00
N ALA A 23 5.81 6.65 -1.91
CA ALA A 23 4.82 5.69 -1.43
C ALA A 23 3.46 6.35 -1.15
N VAL A 24 3.45 7.50 -0.46
CA VAL A 24 2.21 8.23 -0.14
C VAL A 24 1.52 8.77 -1.39
N VAL A 25 2.28 9.38 -2.33
CA VAL A 25 1.71 9.95 -3.56
C VAL A 25 1.13 8.85 -4.46
N ILE A 26 1.84 7.75 -4.64
CA ILE A 26 1.36 6.61 -5.42
C ILE A 26 0.14 5.97 -4.74
N GLY A 27 0.17 5.82 -3.41
CA GLY A 27 -0.96 5.29 -2.64
C GLY A 27 -2.24 6.13 -2.79
N ALA A 28 -2.11 7.46 -2.73
CA ALA A 28 -3.22 8.39 -2.93
C ALA A 28 -3.78 8.30 -4.36
N ALA A 29 -2.91 8.30 -5.38
CA ALA A 29 -3.31 8.18 -6.77
C ALA A 29 -4.02 6.84 -7.06
N PHE A 30 -3.50 5.73 -6.51
CA PHE A 30 -4.11 4.42 -6.66
C PHE A 30 -5.49 4.35 -6.00
N THR A 31 -5.63 4.93 -4.80
CA THR A 31 -6.92 5.03 -4.12
C THR A 31 -7.95 5.80 -4.95
N ALA A 32 -7.54 6.90 -5.59
CA ALA A 32 -8.39 7.66 -6.50
C ALA A 32 -8.87 6.84 -7.71
N ILE A 33 -7.98 6.02 -8.30
CA ILE A 33 -8.34 5.12 -9.41
C ILE A 33 -9.38 4.09 -8.93
N VAL A 34 -9.15 3.45 -7.79
CA VAL A 34 -10.09 2.46 -7.25
C VAL A 34 -11.44 3.12 -6.96
N ASN A 35 -11.45 4.31 -6.36
CA ASN A 35 -12.66 5.07 -6.10
C ASN A 35 -13.43 5.39 -7.39
N SER A 36 -12.76 5.83 -8.45
CA SER A 36 -13.38 6.10 -9.76
C SER A 36 -13.99 4.84 -10.38
N VAL A 37 -13.32 3.68 -10.27
CA VAL A 37 -13.93 2.42 -10.73
C VAL A 37 -15.21 2.11 -9.96
N VAL A 38 -15.23 2.34 -8.65
CA VAL A 38 -16.43 2.10 -7.84
C VAL A 38 -17.53 3.11 -8.13
N SER A 39 -17.24 4.41 -8.10
CA SER A 39 -18.23 5.47 -8.27
C SER A 39 -18.75 5.57 -9.70
N ASP A 40 -17.89 5.34 -10.70
CA ASP A 40 -18.19 5.68 -12.08
C ASP A 40 -18.57 4.44 -12.91
N LEU A 41 -18.09 3.25 -12.53
CA LEU A 41 -18.46 2.00 -13.23
C LEU A 41 -19.42 1.14 -12.39
N ILE A 42 -19.13 0.88 -11.11
CA ILE A 42 -19.91 -0.08 -10.33
C ILE A 42 -21.23 0.51 -9.83
N MET A 43 -21.21 1.73 -9.27
CA MET A 43 -22.42 2.37 -8.73
C MET A 43 -23.54 2.54 -9.77
N PRO A 44 -23.28 2.94 -11.04
CA PRO A 44 -24.32 2.97 -12.06
C PRO A 44 -24.92 1.59 -12.38
N ILE A 45 -24.13 0.52 -12.33
CA ILE A 45 -24.63 -0.85 -12.55
C ILE A 45 -25.51 -1.28 -11.37
N ILE A 46 -25.06 -1.01 -10.14
CA ILE A 46 -25.84 -1.30 -8.94
C ILE A 46 -27.14 -0.51 -8.95
N SER A 47 -27.10 0.79 -9.27
CA SER A 47 -28.29 1.63 -9.30
C SER A 47 -29.28 1.17 -10.38
N LEU A 48 -28.82 0.67 -11.52
CA LEU A 48 -29.68 0.10 -12.55
C LEU A 48 -30.36 -1.20 -12.06
N VAL A 49 -29.61 -2.07 -11.38
CA VAL A 49 -30.14 -3.35 -10.84
C VAL A 49 -31.11 -3.12 -9.67
N THR A 50 -30.83 -2.15 -8.81
CA THR A 50 -31.71 -1.81 -7.69
C THR A 50 -32.89 -0.93 -8.11
N GLY A 51 -32.95 -0.47 -9.37
CA GLY A 51 -34.08 0.31 -9.90
C GLY A 51 -34.04 1.79 -9.56
N GLY A 52 -32.84 2.35 -9.35
CA GLY A 52 -32.62 3.77 -9.09
C GLY A 52 -32.81 4.17 -7.63
N ILE A 53 -32.82 3.22 -6.69
CA ILE A 53 -32.83 3.55 -5.26
C ILE A 53 -31.51 4.23 -4.89
N ASN A 54 -31.53 5.55 -4.81
CA ASN A 54 -30.50 6.31 -4.13
C ASN A 54 -30.69 6.09 -2.63
N PHE A 55 -29.85 5.24 -2.05
CA PHE A 55 -29.82 5.07 -0.60
C PHE A 55 -29.65 6.42 0.11
N SER A 56 -29.02 7.43 -0.50
CA SER A 56 -28.93 8.79 0.05
C SER A 56 -30.27 9.48 0.34
N ASP A 57 -31.37 9.06 -0.28
CA ASP A 57 -32.71 9.62 -0.01
C ASP A 57 -33.39 9.00 1.22
N MET A 58 -32.83 7.90 1.74
CA MET A 58 -33.26 7.29 3.00
C MET A 58 -32.76 8.11 4.19
N LYS A 59 -33.59 9.08 4.57
CA LYS A 59 -33.38 9.94 5.74
C LYS A 59 -34.60 9.89 6.65
N ILE A 60 -34.36 9.74 7.95
CA ILE A 60 -35.42 9.92 8.96
C ILE A 60 -35.25 11.34 9.50
N PRO A 61 -36.16 12.28 9.19
CA PRO A 61 -36.11 13.61 9.80
C PRO A 61 -36.32 13.46 11.31
N LEU A 62 -35.44 14.08 12.10
CA LEU A 62 -35.52 14.07 13.57
C LEU A 62 -36.29 15.30 14.10
N GLY A 63 -37.02 16.03 13.24
CA GLY A 63 -37.85 17.17 13.61
C GLY A 63 -38.69 17.70 12.46
N ASP A 64 -39.62 18.61 12.78
CA ASP A 64 -40.50 19.27 11.82
C ASP A 64 -39.94 20.64 11.42
N GLY A 65 -39.46 20.75 10.18
CA GLY A 65 -38.97 22.01 9.60
C GLY A 65 -38.04 21.79 8.41
N PRO A 66 -37.92 22.77 7.50
CA PRO A 66 -37.05 22.67 6.32
C PRO A 66 -35.56 22.51 6.65
N ASP A 67 -35.15 22.87 7.88
CA ASP A 67 -33.78 22.77 8.39
C ASP A 67 -33.60 21.72 9.52
N ALA A 68 -34.58 20.81 9.70
CA ALA A 68 -34.49 19.80 10.75
C ALA A 68 -33.36 18.79 10.45
N ALA A 69 -32.56 18.47 11.48
CA ALA A 69 -31.51 17.46 11.38
C ALA A 69 -32.13 16.12 10.95
N ALA A 70 -31.61 15.52 9.89
CA ALA A 70 -32.11 14.25 9.38
C ALA A 70 -31.06 13.16 9.58
N PHE A 71 -31.49 12.02 10.14
CA PHE A 71 -30.65 10.83 10.24
C PHE A 71 -30.58 10.16 8.87
N THR A 72 -29.51 10.43 8.13
CA THR A 72 -29.24 9.91 6.78
C THR A 72 -28.55 8.54 6.87
N TYR A 73 -29.26 7.53 7.38
CA TYR A 73 -28.76 6.15 7.44
C TYR A 73 -28.43 5.59 6.03
N GLY A 74 -29.09 6.15 5.02
CA GLY A 74 -28.76 5.97 3.62
C GLY A 74 -27.30 6.16 3.22
N ASN A 75 -26.68 7.24 3.72
CA ASN A 75 -25.28 7.54 3.42
C ASN A 75 -24.33 6.55 4.09
N PHE A 76 -24.70 6.06 5.27
CA PHE A 76 -23.93 5.03 5.96
C PHE A 76 -23.95 3.71 5.18
N ILE A 77 -25.13 3.26 4.73
CA ILE A 77 -25.26 2.06 3.90
C ILE A 77 -24.46 2.20 2.60
N ASN A 78 -24.53 3.37 1.97
CA ASN A 78 -23.73 3.66 0.77
C ASN A 78 -22.22 3.56 1.05
N ALA A 79 -21.75 4.17 2.14
CA ALA A 79 -20.34 4.08 2.54
C ALA A 79 -19.88 2.64 2.82
N VAL A 80 -20.73 1.82 3.46
CA VAL A 80 -20.43 0.39 3.70
C VAL A 80 -20.36 -0.38 2.38
N ILE A 81 -21.31 -0.17 1.47
CA ILE A 81 -21.30 -0.80 0.14
C ILE A 81 -20.03 -0.38 -0.63
N GLN A 82 -19.71 0.91 -0.63
CA GLN A 82 -18.51 1.43 -1.28
C GLN A 82 -17.23 0.80 -0.71
N PHE A 83 -17.12 0.70 0.61
CA PHE A 83 -15.99 0.04 1.27
C PHE A 83 -15.85 -1.44 0.85
N LEU A 84 -16.95 -2.20 0.82
CA LEU A 84 -16.94 -3.60 0.39
C LEU A 84 -16.52 -3.76 -1.07
N ILE A 85 -16.96 -2.86 -1.96
CA ILE A 85 -16.58 -2.90 -3.37
C ILE A 85 -15.10 -2.56 -3.53
N ILE A 86 -14.60 -1.51 -2.87
CA ILE A 86 -13.18 -1.14 -2.90
C ILE A 86 -12.33 -2.32 -2.43
N ALA A 87 -12.67 -2.94 -1.31
CA ALA A 87 -11.98 -4.11 -0.80
C ALA A 87 -11.98 -5.27 -1.81
N PHE A 88 -13.11 -5.50 -2.48
CA PHE A 88 -13.23 -6.53 -3.51
C PHE A 88 -12.37 -6.23 -4.76
N VAL A 89 -12.36 -4.99 -5.23
CA VAL A 89 -11.54 -4.57 -6.38
C VAL A 89 -10.06 -4.68 -6.06
N VAL A 90 -9.63 -4.19 -4.90
CA VAL A 90 -8.23 -4.33 -4.43
C VAL A 90 -7.85 -5.80 -4.34
N PHE A 91 -8.72 -6.66 -3.80
CA PHE A 91 -8.50 -8.10 -3.76
C PHE A 91 -8.35 -8.70 -5.16
N LEU A 92 -9.19 -8.32 -6.13
CA LEU A 92 -9.07 -8.79 -7.50
C LEU A 92 -7.75 -8.35 -8.16
N ILE A 93 -7.31 -7.11 -7.93
CA ILE A 93 -6.03 -6.60 -8.44
C ILE A 93 -4.87 -7.38 -7.81
N VAL A 94 -4.83 -7.55 -6.49
CA VAL A 94 -3.79 -8.32 -5.80
C VAL A 94 -3.79 -9.77 -6.27
N LYS A 95 -4.97 -10.38 -6.45
CA LYS A 95 -5.10 -11.74 -6.99
C LYS A 95 -4.61 -11.83 -8.43
N ALA A 96 -4.91 -10.85 -9.28
CA ALA A 96 -4.43 -10.79 -10.65
C ALA A 96 -2.90 -10.60 -10.70
N LEU A 97 -2.34 -9.75 -9.85
CA LEU A 97 -0.90 -9.56 -9.71
C LEU A 97 -0.22 -10.82 -9.18
N ASN A 98 -0.77 -11.49 -8.17
CA ASN A 98 -0.25 -12.75 -7.66
C ASN A 98 -0.29 -13.84 -8.74
N LYS A 99 -1.40 -13.95 -9.48
CA LYS A 99 -1.52 -14.89 -10.61
C LYS A 99 -0.55 -14.54 -11.74
N ALA A 100 -0.38 -13.26 -12.06
CA ALA A 100 0.58 -12.81 -13.06
C ALA A 100 2.02 -13.11 -12.60
N ARG A 101 2.39 -12.79 -11.36
CA ARG A 101 3.71 -13.10 -10.78
C ARG A 101 4.01 -14.60 -10.81
N THR A 102 3.03 -15.46 -10.51
CA THR A 102 3.20 -16.91 -10.65
C THR A 102 3.43 -17.37 -12.10
N LEU A 103 3.02 -16.57 -13.08
CA LEU A 103 3.18 -16.84 -14.51
C LEU A 103 4.44 -16.16 -15.11
N THR A 104 4.91 -15.04 -14.56
CA THR A 104 6.07 -14.30 -15.11
C THR A 104 7.39 -14.52 -14.38
N THR A 105 7.46 -14.74 -13.07
CA THR A 105 8.76 -14.86 -12.34
C THR A 105 8.50 -15.22 -10.85
N ARG A 106 9.04 -16.25 -10.16
CA ARG A 106 10.40 -16.81 -10.10
C ARG A 106 11.57 -15.81 -10.14
N GLY A 107 11.32 -14.50 -9.96
CA GLY A 107 12.39 -13.50 -10.08
C GLY A 107 12.04 -12.04 -9.82
N GLN A 108 10.84 -11.71 -9.34
CA GLN A 108 10.54 -10.36 -8.84
C GLN A 108 9.59 -10.40 -7.64
N HIS A 109 9.81 -11.37 -6.73
CA HIS A 109 9.83 -10.91 -5.35
C HIS A 109 11.12 -10.08 -5.27
N ALA A 110 10.97 -8.80 -4.93
CA ALA A 110 11.98 -8.15 -4.14
C ALA A 110 12.14 -9.01 -2.89
N GLU A 111 12.93 -10.06 -3.04
CA GLU A 111 13.58 -10.74 -1.96
C GLU A 111 14.46 -9.65 -1.39
N GLU A 112 13.96 -9.05 -0.32
CA GLU A 112 14.81 -8.31 0.60
C GLU A 112 15.86 -9.32 1.05
N MET A 113 16.95 -9.37 0.29
CA MET A 113 18.13 -10.17 0.56
C MET A 113 18.63 -9.67 1.89
N GLU A 114 18.29 -10.43 2.93
CA GLU A 114 18.68 -10.11 4.29
C GLU A 114 20.21 -10.19 4.35
N ALA A 115 20.81 -9.20 5.02
CA ALA A 115 22.25 -9.11 5.09
C ALA A 115 22.83 -10.44 5.62
N PRO A 116 23.91 -10.96 5.03
CA PRO A 116 24.46 -12.24 5.47
C PRO A 116 24.91 -12.18 6.92
N HIS A 117 24.44 -13.12 7.74
CA HIS A 117 24.85 -13.23 9.13
C HIS A 117 26.15 -14.04 9.28
N CYS A 118 26.98 -13.63 10.24
CA CYS A 118 28.16 -14.41 10.62
C CYS A 118 27.76 -15.73 11.32
N PRO A 119 28.27 -16.90 10.93
CA PRO A 119 27.96 -18.17 11.59
C PRO A 119 28.56 -18.31 13.00
N PHE A 120 29.51 -17.44 13.38
CA PHE A 120 30.18 -17.50 14.69
C PHE A 120 29.56 -16.55 15.70
N CYS A 121 29.32 -15.29 15.31
CA CYS A 121 28.82 -14.26 16.22
C CYS A 121 27.40 -13.78 15.91
N LEU A 122 26.75 -14.31 14.86
CA LEU A 122 25.37 -14.01 14.45
C LEU A 122 25.09 -12.55 14.05
N GLU A 123 26.07 -11.65 14.20
CA GLU A 123 25.99 -10.27 13.72
C GLU A 123 25.92 -10.21 12.18
N GLU A 124 25.28 -9.15 11.66
CA GLU A 124 25.24 -8.84 10.23
C GLU A 124 26.64 -8.54 9.69
N VAL A 125 26.93 -9.06 8.50
CA VAL A 125 28.22 -8.91 7.82
C VAL A 125 27.98 -8.43 6.39
N ASN A 126 28.90 -7.61 5.88
CA ASN A 126 28.86 -7.18 4.48
C ASN A 126 28.96 -8.38 3.53
N GLU A 127 28.24 -8.31 2.42
CA GLU A 127 28.34 -9.26 1.33
C GLU A 127 29.80 -9.37 0.82
N GLY A 128 30.23 -10.60 0.55
CA GLY A 128 31.58 -10.91 0.07
C GLY A 128 32.67 -10.80 1.13
N ALA A 129 32.34 -10.48 2.39
CA ALA A 129 33.33 -10.47 3.46
C ALA A 129 33.97 -11.86 3.64
N THR A 130 35.30 -11.89 3.68
CA THR A 130 36.08 -13.09 4.01
C THR A 130 36.44 -13.15 5.49
N ARG A 131 36.33 -12.03 6.20
CA ARG A 131 36.50 -11.92 7.65
C ARG A 131 35.37 -11.09 8.26
N CYS A 132 34.84 -11.56 9.38
CA CYS A 132 33.81 -10.85 10.11
C CYS A 132 34.41 -9.62 10.84
N PRO A 133 33.83 -8.41 10.71
CA PRO A 133 34.32 -7.22 11.41
C PRO A 133 34.06 -7.26 12.92
N HIS A 134 33.05 -8.01 13.37
CA HIS A 134 32.63 -8.02 14.77
C HIS A 134 33.42 -9.02 15.62
N CYS A 135 33.58 -10.26 15.14
CA CYS A 135 34.30 -11.31 15.87
C CYS A 135 35.68 -11.65 15.28
N THR A 136 36.10 -11.00 14.19
CA THR A 136 37.38 -11.27 13.48
C THR A 136 37.56 -12.70 12.95
N ALA A 137 36.52 -13.53 13.02
CA ALA A 137 36.56 -14.88 12.51
C ALA A 137 36.68 -14.89 10.98
N GLU A 138 37.47 -15.82 10.48
CA GLU A 138 37.64 -16.09 9.06
C GLU A 138 36.44 -16.91 8.59
N LEU A 139 35.70 -16.38 7.61
CA LEU A 139 34.48 -17.01 7.15
C LEU A 139 34.84 -18.21 6.24
N PRO A 140 34.23 -19.39 6.43
CA PRO A 140 34.55 -20.58 5.65
C PRO A 140 34.22 -20.42 4.16
N ALA A 141 33.36 -19.46 3.82
CA ALA A 141 33.10 -18.97 2.46
C ALA A 141 32.78 -17.46 2.55
N PRO A 142 32.96 -16.69 1.45
CA PRO A 142 32.55 -15.30 1.40
C PRO A 142 31.08 -15.15 1.83
N ALA A 143 30.79 -14.15 2.67
CA ALA A 143 29.44 -13.88 3.15
C ALA A 143 28.47 -13.71 1.98
N ALA A 144 27.52 -14.62 1.81
CA ALA A 144 26.55 -14.60 0.71
C ALA A 144 25.14 -14.36 1.27
N PRO A 145 24.33 -13.49 0.64
CA PRO A 145 22.97 -13.23 1.09
C PRO A 145 22.20 -14.56 1.19
N THR A 146 21.63 -14.82 2.36
CA THR A 146 20.85 -16.04 2.57
C THR A 146 19.45 -15.81 2.02
N PRO A 147 18.93 -16.71 1.16
CA PRO A 147 17.59 -16.56 0.67
C PRO A 147 16.57 -16.73 1.80
N LYS A 148 15.53 -15.88 1.84
CA LYS A 148 14.50 -15.97 2.89
C LYS A 148 13.76 -17.30 2.75
N VAL A 149 13.95 -18.20 3.72
CA VAL A 149 13.14 -19.42 3.84
C VAL A 149 11.81 -19.01 4.47
N GLY A 150 10.85 -18.63 3.62
CA GLY A 150 9.47 -18.31 3.99
C GLY A 150 8.48 -18.98 3.06
#